data_AF-A0A4Z0N525-F1
#
_entry.id   AF-A0A4Z0N525-F1
#
_cell.length_a   1.000
_cell.length_b   1.000
_cell.length_c   1.000
_cell.angle_alpha   90.00
_cell.angle_beta   90.00
_cell.angle_gamma   90.00
#
_symmetry.space_group_name_H-M   'P 1'
#
loop_
_entity.id
_entity.type
_entity.pdbx_description
1 polymer ?
#
loop_
_entity_poly.entity_id
_entity_poly.type
_entity_poly.pdbx_seq_one_letter_code
_entity_poly.pdbx_strand_id
1 'polypeptide(L)' 'MTGNRGRRRPQWRGERKAILIRVPLPVADELTAVAQESSESVSDVAGRLISAALAARGTGLA' A
#
# COMPACT_ATOMS: atom_id res chain seq x y z
N MET A 1 27.08 -19.48 -11.61
CA MET A 1 26.73 -18.16 -11.03
C MET A 1 25.89 -17.39 -12.03
N THR A 2 24.57 -17.50 -11.93
CA THR A 2 23.64 -16.99 -12.96
C THR A 2 22.96 -15.72 -12.44
N GLY A 3 23.09 -14.65 -13.22
CA GLY A 3 22.81 -13.27 -12.86
C GLY A 3 21.44 -13.04 -12.22
N ASN A 4 21.47 -12.23 -11.18
CA ASN A 4 20.33 -11.65 -10.49
C ASN A 4 19.52 -10.84 -11.53
N ARG A 5 18.51 -11.48 -12.15
CA ARG A 5 17.57 -10.81 -13.07
C ARG A 5 16.81 -9.78 -12.24
N GLY A 6 17.28 -8.54 -12.28
CA GLY A 6 16.60 -7.41 -11.67
C GLY A 6 15.15 -7.43 -12.11
N ARG A 7 14.25 -7.72 -11.16
CA ARG A 7 12.80 -7.72 -11.39
C ARG A 7 12.45 -6.36 -12.01
N ARG A 8 12.01 -6.39 -13.26
CA ARG A 8 11.56 -5.21 -14.01
C ARG A 8 10.50 -4.52 -13.17
N ARG A 9 10.82 -3.32 -12.65
CA ARG A 9 9.87 -2.55 -11.86
C ARG A 9 8.70 -2.16 -12.78
N PRO A 10 7.44 -2.44 -12.39
CA PRO A 10 6.29 -2.00 -13.17
C PRO A 10 6.34 -0.48 -13.35
N GLN A 11 6.14 -0.03 -14.59
CA GLN A 11 6.19 1.38 -14.96
C GLN A 11 4.79 1.97 -14.69
N TRP A 12 4.60 2.52 -13.50
CA TRP A 12 3.33 3.15 -13.13
C TRP A 12 3.21 4.53 -13.79
N ARG A 13 2.02 4.87 -14.30
CA ARG A 13 1.71 6.19 -14.89
C ARG A 13 1.23 7.15 -13.79
N GLY A 14 2.08 8.08 -13.37
CA GLY A 14 1.78 9.14 -12.39
C GLY A 14 2.88 9.36 -11.34
N GLU A 15 2.92 10.55 -10.72
CA GLU A 15 3.84 10.84 -9.62
C GLU A 15 3.36 10.16 -8.33
N ARG A 16 4.18 9.27 -7.75
CA ARG A 16 3.93 8.65 -6.44
C ARG A 16 5.19 8.76 -5.58
N LYS A 17 5.02 9.07 -4.30
CA LYS A 17 6.09 9.02 -3.30
C LYS A 17 5.94 7.75 -2.47
N ALA A 18 6.97 6.91 -2.43
CA ALA A 18 6.99 5.77 -1.52
C ALA A 18 7.29 6.23 -0.09
N ILE A 19 6.52 5.73 0.87
CA ILE A 19 6.69 5.99 2.30
C ILE A 19 6.86 4.64 2.99
N LEU A 20 7.92 4.50 3.78
CA LEU A 20 8.09 3.34 4.66
C LEU A 20 7.44 3.65 6.00
N ILE A 21 6.47 2.84 6.40
CA ILE A 21 5.79 2.93 7.69
C ILE A 21 6.09 1.69 8.53
N ARG A 22 6.23 1.86 9.84
CA ARG A 22 6.25 0.76 10.80
C ARG A 22 4.87 0.68 11.42
N VAL A 23 4.27 -0.50 11.41
CA VAL A 23 2.96 -0.78 12.02
C VAL A 23 3.08 -1.98 12.96
N PRO A 24 2.15 -2.14 13.93
CA PRO A 24 2.07 -3.36 14.72
C PRO A 24 1.92 -4.59 13.83
N LEU A 25 2.53 -5.71 14.23
CA LEU A 25 2.47 -6.97 13.48
C LEU A 25 1.02 -7.40 13.15
N PRO A 26 0.05 -7.35 14.09
CA PRO A 26 -1.33 -7.73 13.77
C PRO A 26 -1.95 -6.90 12.64
N VAL A 27 -1.59 -5.62 12.53
CA VAL A 27 -2.08 -4.74 11.45
C VAL A 27 -1.43 -5.11 10.11
N ALA A 28 -0.14 -5.48 10.13
CA ALA A 28 0.54 -5.94 8.92
C ALA A 28 -0.06 -7.27 8.40
N ASP A 29 -0.43 -8.17 9.30
CA ASP A 29 -1.08 -9.44 8.98
C ASP A 29 -2.47 -9.21 8.37
N GLU A 30 -3.26 -8.31 8.97
CA GLU A 30 -4.58 -7.93 8.45
C GLU A 30 -4.50 -7.28 7.06
N LEU A 31 -3.58 -6.33 6.87
CA LEU A 31 -3.35 -5.73 5.54
C LEU A 31 -2.94 -6.77 4.50
N THR A 32 -2.17 -7.78 4.91
CA THR A 32 -1.76 -8.89 4.04
C THR A 32 -2.93 -9.78 3.66
N ALA A 33 -3.80 -10.12 4.61
CA ALA A 33 -5.00 -10.92 4.37
C ALA A 33 -5.93 -10.22 3.37
N VAL A 34 -6.24 -8.93 3.60
CA VAL A 34 -7.11 -8.14 2.70
C VAL A 34 -6.52 -8.02 1.29
N ALA A 35 -5.20 -7.84 1.19
CA ALA A 35 -4.51 -7.78 -0.11
C ALA A 35 -4.62 -9.10 -0.89
N GLN A 36 -4.51 -10.25 -0.20
CA GLN A 36 -4.68 -11.56 -0.80
C GLN A 36 -6.13 -11.77 -1.29
N GLU A 37 -7.12 -11.45 -0.47
CA GLU A 37 -8.54 -11.58 -0.81
C GLU A 37 -8.93 -10.73 -2.02
N SER A 38 -8.36 -9.52 -2.12
CA SER A 38 -8.68 -8.55 -3.17
C SER A 38 -7.79 -8.67 -4.41
N SER A 39 -6.80 -9.58 -4.41
CA SER A 39 -5.75 -9.65 -5.45
C SER A 39 -5.03 -8.31 -5.69
N GLU A 40 -4.89 -7.50 -4.63
CA GLU A 40 -4.23 -6.19 -4.63
C GLU A 40 -2.83 -6.29 -3.99
N SER A 41 -1.99 -5.27 -4.18
CA SER A 41 -0.76 -5.17 -3.38
C SER A 41 -1.06 -4.59 -1.98
N VAL A 42 -0.30 -4.99 -0.97
CA VAL A 42 -0.41 -4.42 0.39
C VAL A 42 -0.29 -2.89 0.37
N SER A 43 0.57 -2.35 -0.51
CA SER A 43 0.74 -0.91 -0.70
C SER A 43 -0.51 -0.22 -1.25
N ASP A 44 -1.22 -0.86 -2.19
CA ASP A 44 -2.45 -0.30 -2.77
C ASP A 44 -3.61 -0.36 -1.76
N VAL A 45 -3.76 -1.48 -1.03
CA VAL A 45 -4.73 -1.61 0.07
C VAL A 45 -4.48 -0.55 1.13
N ALA A 46 -3.25 -0.43 1.62
CA ALA A 46 -2.88 0.57 2.61
C ALA A 46 -3.14 2.00 2.09
N GLY A 47 -2.75 2.29 0.84
CA GLY A 47 -2.99 3.59 0.21
C GLY A 47 -4.47 3.93 0.11
N ARG A 48 -5.32 2.96 -0.27
CA ARG A 48 -6.78 3.11 -0.34
C ARG A 48 -7.39 3.39 1.03
N LEU A 49 -7.02 2.62 2.05
CA LEU A 49 -7.52 2.80 3.42
C LEU A 49 -7.10 4.15 4.02
N ILE A 50 -5.83 4.54 3.84
CA ILE A 50 -5.32 5.85 4.29
C ILE A 50 -6.08 6.98 3.57
N SER A 51 -6.27 6.86 2.25
CA SER A 51 -6.99 7.88 1.47
C SER A 51 -8.44 8.02 1.92
N ALA A 52 -9.13 6.91 2.18
CA ALA A 52 -10.51 6.91 2.67
C ALA A 52 -10.62 7.57 4.06
N ALA A 53 -9.71 7.23 4.99
CA ALA A 53 -9.68 7.83 6.31
C ALA A 53 -9.38 9.35 6.28
N LEU A 54 -8.46 9.79 5.41
CA LEU A 54 -8.16 11.21 5.22
C LEU A 54 -9.34 11.97 4.61
N ALA A 55 -10.04 11.39 3.63
CA ALA A 55 -11.24 11.98 3.05
C ALA A 55 -12.36 12.14 4.09
N ALA A 56 -12.61 11.10 4.90
CA ALA A 56 -13.58 11.15 6.01
C ALA A 56 -13.23 12.20 7.07
N ARG A 57 -11.93 12.44 7.29
CA ARG A 57 -11.45 13.51 8.18
C ARG A 57 -11.71 14.90 7.60
N GLY A 58 -11.52 15.08 6.29
CA GLY A 58 -11.80 16.34 5.58
C GLY A 58 -13.28 16.74 5.61
N THR A 59 -14.19 15.77 5.83
CA THR A 59 -15.63 16.02 5.97
C THR A 59 -16.08 16.33 7.41
N GLY A 60 -15.17 16.32 8.39
CA GLY A 60 -15.51 16.40 9.82
C GLY A 60 -14.55 17.20 10.70
N LEU A 61 -13.74 18.10 10.14
CA LEU A 61 -12.91 19.05 10.91
C LEU A 61 -12.92 20.43 10.25
N ALA A 62 -13.85 21.28 10.74
CA ALA A 62 -13.68 22.72 10.87
C ALA A 62 -13.41 23.02 12.35
#